data_AF-A0A4R1R4U8-F1
#
_entry.id   AF-A0A4R1R4U8-F1
#
_cell.length_a   1.000
_cell.length_b   1.000
_cell.length_c   1.000
_cell.angle_alpha   90.00
_cell.angle_beta   90.00
_cell.angle_gamma   90.00
#
_symmetry.space_group_name_H-M   'P 1'
#
loop_
_entity.id
_entity.type
_entity.pdbx_description
1 polymer ?
#
loop_
_entity_poly.entity_id
_entity_poly.type
_entity_poly.pdbx_seq_one_letter_code
_entity_poly.pdbx_strand_id
1 'polypeptide(L)'
;MISVESLLALLNIMEATESVVTKNQIVQLLKPQEFTQLDRLVELIFPPKDYATVEERITNKVSIVEIPPLPDMNLKVGAFIKTAMRQLSDSGYVFSKQQLEKLTSKEWSKQTFNTNWPFVQIYSPNEHNGITDANGRVRYWTGLFSFGDVKLYVTKELYLKDHNKEKFVEWYKTLEAAL
;
A
#
# COMPACT_ATOMS: atom_id res chain seq x y z
N MET A 1 14.72 -22.24 17.95
CA MET A 1 13.88 -21.91 16.78
C MET A 1 12.43 -22.03 17.17
N ILE A 2 11.63 -20.99 16.96
CA ILE A 2 10.17 -21.04 17.11
C ILE A 2 9.63 -21.79 15.87
N SER A 3 8.75 -22.78 16.05
CA SER A 3 8.19 -23.52 14.91
C SER A 3 7.26 -22.62 14.09
N VAL A 4 7.10 -22.94 12.80
CA VAL A 4 6.21 -22.21 11.89
C VAL A 4 4.75 -22.23 12.41
N GLU A 5 4.33 -23.34 13.01
CA GLU A 5 3.01 -23.47 13.64
C GLU A 5 2.85 -22.55 14.85
N SER A 6 3.90 -22.41 15.65
CA SER A 6 3.91 -21.47 16.78
C SER A 6 3.89 -20.01 16.33
N LEU A 7 4.55 -19.68 15.21
CA LEU A 7 4.50 -18.34 14.61
C LEU A 7 3.08 -17.99 14.11
N LEU A 8 2.44 -18.92 13.41
CA LEU A 8 1.05 -18.77 12.96
C LEU A 8 0.09 -18.61 14.14
N ALA A 9 0.26 -19.41 15.20
CA ALA A 9 -0.54 -19.29 16.41
C ALA A 9 -0.38 -17.92 17.09
N LEU A 10 0.84 -17.40 17.17
CA LEU A 10 1.12 -16.09 17.74
C LEU A 10 0.50 -14.94 16.92
N LEU A 11 0.51 -15.04 15.59
CA LEU A 11 -0.14 -14.07 14.69
C LEU A 11 -1.67 -14.07 14.88
N ASN A 12 -2.28 -15.26 14.97
CA ASN A 12 -3.71 -15.38 15.22
C ASN A 12 -4.11 -14.80 16.59
N ILE A 13 -3.27 -14.99 17.62
CA ILE A 13 -3.49 -14.41 18.95
C ILE A 13 -3.34 -12.88 18.92
N MET A 14 -2.40 -12.33 18.13
CA MET A 14 -2.26 -10.88 17.95
C MET A 14 -3.49 -10.25 17.29
N GLU A 15 -4.10 -10.94 16.33
CA GLU A 15 -5.27 -10.46 15.61
C GLU A 15 -6.54 -10.54 16.48
N ALA A 16 -6.68 -11.60 17.28
CA ALA A 16 -7.85 -11.83 18.13
C ALA A 16 -7.83 -11.09 19.48
N THR A 17 -6.67 -10.61 19.94
CA THR A 17 -6.56 -9.97 21.27
C THR A 17 -6.77 -8.46 21.20
N GLU A 18 -7.53 -7.90 22.15
CA GLU A 18 -7.64 -6.45 22.35
C GLU A 18 -6.62 -5.92 23.39
N SER A 19 -5.90 -6.81 24.06
CA SER A 19 -4.92 -6.46 25.09
C SER A 19 -3.65 -5.88 24.49
N VAL A 20 -3.43 -4.59 24.72
CA VAL A 20 -2.22 -3.85 24.30
C VAL A 20 -0.94 -4.45 24.92
N VAL A 21 -1.03 -4.96 26.15
CA VAL A 21 0.11 -5.59 26.85
C VAL A 21 0.52 -6.88 26.15
N THR A 22 -0.46 -7.71 25.77
CA THR A 22 -0.22 -8.98 25.07
C THR A 22 0.36 -8.74 23.68
N LYS A 23 -0.13 -7.74 22.94
CA LYS A 23 0.45 -7.34 21.65
C LYS A 23 1.91 -6.91 21.79
N ASN A 24 2.22 -6.09 22.78
CA ASN A 24 3.59 -5.64 23.02
C ASN A 24 4.53 -6.78 23.41
N GLN A 25 4.07 -7.75 24.19
CA GLN A 25 4.85 -8.95 24.55
C GLN A 25 5.12 -9.82 23.33
N ILE A 26 4.13 -10.06 22.47
CA ILE A 26 4.32 -10.86 21.26
C ILE A 26 5.29 -10.15 20.29
N VAL A 27 5.17 -8.83 20.12
CA VAL A 27 6.11 -8.05 19.31
C VAL A 27 7.54 -8.13 19.86
N GLN A 28 7.73 -8.14 21.18
CA GLN A 28 9.06 -8.34 21.77
C GLN A 28 9.63 -9.74 21.54
N LEU A 29 8.78 -10.78 21.49
CA LEU A 29 9.19 -12.15 21.18
C LEU A 29 9.51 -12.36 19.70
N LEU A 30 8.89 -11.58 18.81
CA LEU A 30 9.13 -11.60 17.37
C LEU A 30 10.30 -10.73 16.93
N LYS A 31 10.81 -9.84 17.80
CA LYS A 31 12.04 -9.11 17.52
C LYS A 31 13.18 -10.12 17.40
N PRO A 32 14.00 -10.05 16.33
CA PRO A 32 15.21 -10.87 16.25
C PRO A 32 16.07 -10.53 17.47
N GLN A 33 16.20 -11.46 18.42
CA GLN A 33 17.23 -11.36 19.44
C GLN A 33 18.53 -11.77 18.77
N GLU A 34 19.51 -10.86 18.83
CA GLU A 34 20.85 -11.07 18.30
C GLU A 34 21.53 -12.26 19.00
N PHE A 35 21.37 -13.46 18.45
CA PHE A 35 22.15 -14.64 18.85
C PHE A 35 23.37 -14.77 17.93
N THR A 36 24.29 -13.82 18.07
CA THR A 36 25.50 -13.68 17.22
C THR A 36 26.49 -14.84 17.29
N GLN A 37 26.29 -15.83 18.18
CA GLN A 37 27.23 -16.96 18.36
C GLN A 37 26.66 -18.32 17.95
N LEU A 38 25.33 -18.51 17.97
CA LEU A 38 24.71 -19.79 17.63
C LEU A 38 24.49 -19.94 16.10
N ASP A 39 24.22 -18.85 15.40
CA ASP A 39 24.00 -18.88 13.94
C ASP A 39 25.24 -19.38 13.17
N ARG A 40 26.45 -19.03 13.62
CA ARG A 40 27.70 -19.51 12.99
C ARG A 40 27.95 -21.01 13.20
N LEU A 41 27.44 -21.59 14.28
CA LEU A 41 27.57 -23.03 14.55
C LEU A 41 26.55 -23.84 13.76
N VAL A 42 25.37 -23.29 13.50
CA VAL A 42 24.34 -23.92 12.66
C VAL A 42 24.84 -24.03 11.20
N GLU A 43 25.48 -23.00 10.65
CA GLU A 43 26.09 -23.05 9.31
C GLU A 43 27.20 -24.10 9.17
N LEU A 44 27.93 -24.40 10.25
CA LEU A 44 29.00 -25.39 10.24
C LEU A 44 28.49 -26.82 10.38
N ILE A 45 27.42 -27.03 11.15
CA ILE A 45 26.81 -28.35 11.38
C ILE A 45 25.86 -28.75 10.25
N PHE A 46 25.21 -27.76 9.62
CA PHE A 46 24.33 -27.92 8.46
C PHE A 46 24.88 -27.13 7.27
N PRO A 47 25.94 -27.63 6.60
CA PRO A 47 26.42 -26.98 5.38
C PRO A 47 25.27 -26.91 4.37
N PRO A 48 25.12 -25.78 3.65
CA PRO A 48 23.99 -25.56 2.78
C PRO A 48 24.04 -26.42 1.52
N LYS A 49 23.66 -27.69 1.67
CA LYS A 49 23.19 -28.51 0.56
C LYS A 49 21.69 -28.25 0.47
N ASP A 50 21.28 -27.64 -0.63
CA ASP A 50 19.87 -27.51 -1.08
C ASP A 50 19.15 -26.18 -0.81
N TYR A 51 19.87 -25.08 -0.52
CA TYR A 51 19.28 -23.73 -0.47
C TYR A 51 18.87 -23.19 -1.85
N ALA A 52 19.37 -23.79 -2.93
CA ALA A 52 18.98 -23.43 -4.30
C ALA A 52 17.49 -23.68 -4.60
N THR A 53 16.82 -24.59 -3.88
CA THR A 53 15.42 -24.97 -4.19
C THR A 53 14.39 -24.07 -3.48
N VAL A 54 14.79 -23.34 -2.43
CA VAL A 54 13.87 -22.50 -1.65
C VAL A 54 13.81 -21.08 -2.20
N GLU A 55 14.94 -20.52 -2.66
CA GLU A 55 14.96 -19.20 -3.32
C GLU A 55 14.18 -19.19 -4.64
N GLU A 56 14.12 -20.33 -5.35
CA GLU A 56 13.37 -20.49 -6.60
C GLU A 56 11.84 -20.57 -6.37
N ARG A 57 11.38 -20.92 -5.15
CA ARG A 57 9.95 -20.90 -4.80
C ARG A 57 9.46 -19.55 -4.29
N ILE A 58 10.34 -18.72 -3.72
CA ILE A 58 9.98 -17.38 -3.24
C ILE A 58 9.98 -16.36 -4.40
N THR A 59 10.78 -16.59 -5.45
CA THR A 59 10.80 -15.72 -6.65
C THR A 59 9.59 -15.93 -7.57
N ASN A 60 8.94 -17.10 -7.56
CA ASN A 60 7.79 -17.39 -8.44
C ASN A 60 6.42 -16.83 -7.96
N LYS A 61 6.43 -15.92 -6.98
CA LYS A 61 5.23 -15.14 -6.61
C LYS A 61 5.50 -13.66 -6.36
N VAL A 62 6.60 -13.12 -6.89
CA VAL A 62 6.65 -11.70 -7.23
C VAL A 62 5.93 -11.57 -8.56
N SER A 63 4.60 -11.51 -8.51
CA SER A 63 3.83 -11.02 -9.64
C SER A 63 4.39 -9.64 -9.97
N ILE A 64 5.15 -9.55 -11.06
CA ILE A 64 5.56 -8.30 -11.69
C ILE A 64 4.23 -7.63 -12.06
N VAL A 65 3.70 -6.80 -11.17
CA VAL A 65 2.45 -6.10 -11.44
C VAL A 65 2.79 -5.04 -12.47
N GLU A 66 2.49 -5.33 -13.73
CA GLU A 66 2.61 -4.37 -14.81
C GLU A 66 1.64 -3.22 -14.56
N ILE A 67 2.17 -2.00 -14.57
CA ILE A 67 1.36 -0.79 -14.44
C ILE A 67 0.57 -0.63 -15.73
N PRO A 68 -0.77 -0.57 -15.67
CA PRO A 68 -1.58 -0.53 -16.88
C PRO A 68 -1.40 0.81 -17.60
N PRO A 69 -1.52 0.82 -18.93
CA PRO A 69 -1.38 2.04 -19.71
C PRO A 69 -2.47 3.05 -19.33
N LEU A 70 -2.12 4.34 -19.42
CA LEU A 70 -3.07 5.42 -19.22
C LEU A 70 -4.24 5.35 -20.23
N PRO A 71 -5.46 5.73 -19.81
CA PRO A 71 -6.65 5.68 -20.67
C PRO A 71 -6.64 6.78 -21.75
N ASP A 72 -7.67 6.79 -22.60
CA ASP A 72 -7.78 7.78 -23.69
C ASP A 72 -7.77 9.23 -23.16
N MET A 73 -6.80 10.02 -23.63
CA MET A 73 -6.61 11.42 -23.27
C MET A 73 -7.81 12.31 -23.67
N ASN A 74 -8.67 11.85 -24.58
CA ASN A 74 -9.89 12.56 -24.96
C ASN A 74 -11.00 12.51 -23.89
N LEU A 75 -10.87 11.64 -22.89
CA LEU A 75 -11.82 11.58 -21.78
C LEU A 75 -11.79 12.89 -20.96
N LYS A 76 -12.94 13.30 -20.40
CA LYS A 76 -12.98 14.37 -19.39
C LYS A 76 -12.04 14.01 -18.23
N VAL A 77 -11.36 15.00 -17.64
CA VAL A 77 -10.38 14.80 -16.54
C VAL A 77 -10.93 13.86 -15.46
N GLY A 78 -12.20 14.06 -15.09
CA GLY A 78 -13.04 13.17 -14.26
C GLY A 78 -12.87 11.70 -14.58
N ALA A 79 -13.35 11.35 -15.76
CA ALA A 79 -13.38 9.99 -16.25
C ALA A 79 -11.96 9.46 -16.45
N PHE A 80 -11.04 10.27 -16.96
CA PHE A 80 -9.65 9.90 -17.21
C PHE A 80 -8.97 9.33 -15.95
N ILE A 81 -8.90 10.11 -14.87
CA ILE A 81 -8.21 9.66 -13.64
C ILE A 81 -8.98 8.52 -12.98
N LYS A 82 -10.33 8.53 -13.06
CA LYS A 82 -11.14 7.45 -12.47
C LYS A 82 -10.80 6.12 -13.11
N THR A 83 -10.76 6.12 -14.44
CA THR A 83 -10.45 4.94 -15.24
C THR A 83 -9.02 4.50 -14.98
N ALA A 84 -8.05 5.42 -14.97
CA ALA A 84 -6.66 5.10 -14.67
C ALA A 84 -6.48 4.47 -13.28
N MET A 85 -7.07 5.07 -12.24
CA MET A 85 -7.00 4.54 -10.87
C MET A 85 -7.73 3.21 -10.72
N ARG A 86 -8.82 3.01 -11.47
CA ARG A 86 -9.53 1.72 -11.49
C ARG A 86 -8.67 0.65 -12.15
N GLN A 87 -8.10 0.94 -13.32
CA GLN A 87 -7.19 0.02 -14.02
C GLN A 87 -6.00 -0.36 -13.13
N LEU A 88 -5.38 0.62 -12.45
CA LEU A 88 -4.27 0.40 -11.53
C LEU A 88 -4.66 -0.45 -10.31
N SER A 89 -5.88 -0.27 -9.81
CA SER A 89 -6.43 -1.10 -8.73
C SER A 89 -6.67 -2.54 -9.22
N ASP A 90 -7.26 -2.69 -10.42
CA ASP A 90 -7.60 -3.97 -11.02
C ASP A 90 -6.36 -4.77 -11.47
N SER A 91 -5.23 -4.10 -11.73
CA SER A 91 -3.96 -4.78 -12.02
C SER A 91 -3.35 -5.47 -10.79
N GLY A 92 -3.88 -5.19 -9.59
CA GLY A 92 -3.35 -5.72 -8.34
C GLY A 92 -2.17 -4.91 -7.81
N TYR A 93 -1.98 -3.67 -8.26
CA TYR A 93 -0.92 -2.79 -7.74
C TYR A 93 -1.12 -2.55 -6.25
N VAL A 94 -0.03 -2.51 -5.49
CA VAL A 94 -0.04 -2.25 -4.06
C VAL A 94 0.90 -1.09 -3.77
N PHE A 95 0.35 -0.02 -3.18
CA PHE A 95 1.18 1.11 -2.76
C PHE A 95 2.05 0.72 -1.56
N SER A 96 3.32 1.12 -1.60
CA SER A 96 4.18 1.06 -0.42
C SER A 96 3.70 2.04 0.65
N LYS A 97 4.08 1.78 1.91
CA LYS A 97 3.73 2.67 3.03
C LYS A 97 4.18 4.12 2.78
N GLN A 98 5.38 4.31 2.24
CA GLN A 98 5.92 5.63 1.93
C GLN A 98 5.13 6.33 0.80
N GLN A 99 4.65 5.58 -0.20
CA GLN A 99 3.77 6.13 -1.23
C GLN A 99 2.44 6.55 -0.63
N LEU A 100 1.83 5.71 0.21
CA LEU A 100 0.56 6.04 0.89
C LEU A 100 0.70 7.30 1.76
N GLU A 101 1.76 7.42 2.55
CA GLU A 101 2.03 8.61 3.38
C GLU A 101 2.05 9.89 2.53
N LYS A 102 2.72 9.85 1.37
CA LYS A 102 2.74 10.98 0.42
C LYS A 102 1.35 11.27 -0.16
N LEU A 103 0.64 10.24 -0.63
CA LEU A 103 -0.67 10.40 -1.27
C LEU A 103 -1.74 10.90 -0.28
N THR A 104 -1.61 10.59 1.01
CA THR A 104 -2.47 11.10 2.09
C THR A 104 -2.05 12.48 2.64
N SER A 105 -0.87 12.99 2.25
CA SER A 105 -0.40 14.31 2.67
C SER A 105 -1.04 15.41 1.84
N LYS A 106 -1.59 16.42 2.54
CA LYS A 106 -2.12 17.63 1.93
C LYS A 106 -1.00 18.47 1.29
N GLU A 107 0.14 18.58 1.96
CA GLU A 107 1.29 19.37 1.53
C GLU A 107 1.87 18.80 0.23
N TRP A 108 2.06 17.48 0.19
CA TRP A 108 2.52 16.79 -1.00
C TRP A 108 1.52 16.93 -2.15
N SER A 109 0.22 16.75 -1.87
CA SER A 109 -0.83 16.89 -2.89
C SER A 109 -0.92 18.32 -3.45
N LYS A 110 -0.64 19.34 -2.62
CA LYS A 110 -0.54 20.73 -3.06
C LYS A 110 0.67 20.97 -3.97
N GLN A 111 1.81 20.35 -3.68
CA GLN A 111 3.00 20.49 -4.52
C GLN A 111 2.84 19.72 -5.85
N THR A 112 2.41 18.46 -5.80
CA THR A 112 2.33 17.58 -6.96
C THR A 112 1.09 17.86 -7.82
N PHE A 113 -0.09 18.00 -7.22
CA PHE A 113 -1.36 18.13 -7.95
C PHE A 113 -2.00 19.52 -7.86
N ASN A 114 -1.41 20.45 -7.08
CA ASN A 114 -1.99 21.78 -6.81
C ASN A 114 -3.40 21.70 -6.19
N THR A 115 -3.65 20.66 -5.39
CA THR A 115 -4.89 20.50 -4.62
C THR A 115 -4.67 20.89 -3.17
N ASN A 116 -5.66 21.53 -2.55
CA ASN A 116 -5.61 21.85 -1.11
C ASN A 116 -6.06 20.68 -0.22
N TRP A 117 -6.19 19.49 -0.81
CA TRP A 117 -6.70 18.29 -0.16
C TRP A 117 -5.78 17.11 -0.51
N PRO A 118 -5.62 16.15 0.41
CA PRO A 118 -4.95 14.89 0.12
C PRO A 118 -5.51 14.25 -1.16
N PHE A 119 -4.61 13.71 -1.97
CA PHE A 119 -4.97 13.04 -3.22
C PHE A 119 -5.82 11.80 -2.95
N VAL A 120 -5.44 11.01 -1.94
CA VAL A 120 -6.23 9.89 -1.44
C VAL A 120 -6.53 10.02 0.04
N GLN A 121 -7.62 9.38 0.46
CA GLN A 121 -7.96 9.16 1.85
C GLN A 121 -8.06 7.66 2.09
N ILE A 122 -7.46 7.15 3.16
CA ILE A 122 -7.60 5.74 3.55
C ILE A 122 -9.02 5.52 4.07
N TYR A 123 -9.68 4.48 3.56
CA TYR A 123 -10.98 4.07 4.05
C TYR A 123 -10.86 3.44 5.43
N SER A 124 -11.59 4.01 6.38
CA SER A 124 -11.75 3.46 7.72
C SER A 124 -13.23 3.20 7.97
N PRO A 125 -13.66 1.94 8.25
CA PRO A 125 -15.07 1.61 8.49
C PRO A 125 -15.66 2.34 9.71
N ASN A 126 -14.80 2.76 10.64
CA ASN A 126 -15.18 3.48 11.85
C ASN A 126 -15.32 5.00 11.63
N GLU A 127 -14.86 5.53 10.50
CA GLU A 127 -14.95 6.97 10.19
C GLU A 127 -16.01 7.22 9.11
N HIS A 128 -17.24 7.50 9.55
CA HIS A 128 -18.36 7.74 8.63
C HIS A 128 -18.22 9.03 7.79
N ASN A 129 -17.30 9.94 8.13
CA ASN A 129 -17.22 11.30 7.56
C ASN A 129 -15.88 11.64 6.87
N GLY A 130 -14.97 10.68 6.67
CA GLY A 130 -13.64 10.96 6.11
C GLY A 130 -13.62 11.51 4.68
N ILE A 131 -14.76 11.46 3.96
CA ILE A 131 -14.87 11.94 2.57
C ILE A 131 -15.46 13.35 2.44
N THR A 132 -15.88 13.96 3.55
CA THR A 132 -16.64 15.20 3.58
C THR A 132 -15.85 16.29 4.29
N ASP A 133 -15.88 17.53 3.79
CA ASP A 133 -15.25 18.65 4.49
C ASP A 133 -16.09 19.16 5.68
N ALA A 134 -15.55 20.12 6.44
CA ALA A 134 -16.22 20.77 7.56
C ALA A 134 -17.55 21.47 7.19
N ASN A 135 -17.80 21.70 5.90
CA ASN A 135 -19.03 22.31 5.38
C ASN A 135 -20.01 21.27 4.83
N GLY A 136 -19.78 19.97 5.04
CA GLY A 136 -20.65 18.92 4.54
C GLY A 136 -20.50 18.62 3.04
N ARG A 137 -19.47 19.15 2.36
CA ARG A 137 -19.24 18.89 0.93
C ARG A 137 -18.40 17.65 0.74
N VAL A 138 -18.87 16.73 -0.10
CA VAL A 138 -18.16 15.49 -0.43
C VAL A 138 -16.97 15.79 -1.34
N ARG A 139 -15.75 15.64 -0.80
CA ARG A 139 -14.47 15.94 -1.47
C ARG A 139 -13.85 14.74 -2.17
N TYR A 140 -14.30 13.52 -1.88
CA TYR A 140 -13.78 12.29 -2.48
C TYR A 140 -14.87 11.49 -3.19
N TRP A 141 -14.51 10.72 -4.22
CA TRP A 141 -15.47 9.80 -4.81
C TRP A 141 -15.90 8.72 -3.82
N THR A 142 -17.16 8.33 -3.90
CA THR A 142 -17.74 7.25 -3.09
C THR A 142 -17.29 5.86 -3.56
N GLY A 143 -16.71 5.77 -4.75
CA GLY A 143 -16.15 4.53 -5.26
C GLY A 143 -14.83 4.21 -4.55
N LEU A 144 -14.80 3.08 -3.85
CA LEU A 144 -13.57 2.55 -3.26
C LEU A 144 -12.67 1.95 -4.34
N PHE A 145 -11.37 2.16 -4.15
CA PHE A 145 -10.29 1.53 -4.90
C PHE A 145 -9.49 0.66 -3.93
N SER A 146 -9.17 -0.56 -4.35
CA SER A 146 -8.48 -1.55 -3.53
C SER A 146 -7.07 -1.75 -4.03
N PHE A 147 -6.09 -1.54 -3.15
CA PHE A 147 -4.67 -1.72 -3.43
C PHE A 147 -4.11 -2.65 -2.35
N GLY A 148 -4.14 -3.96 -2.64
CA GLY A 148 -3.91 -4.99 -1.63
C GLY A 148 -4.96 -4.93 -0.52
N ASP A 149 -4.51 -4.88 0.73
CA ASP A 149 -5.38 -4.82 1.91
C ASP A 149 -5.90 -3.40 2.20
N VAL A 150 -5.38 -2.39 1.50
CA VAL A 150 -5.74 -0.99 1.72
C VAL A 150 -6.84 -0.57 0.76
N LYS A 151 -7.92 -0.01 1.31
CA LYS A 151 -9.00 0.62 0.53
C LYS A 151 -8.85 2.13 0.59
N LEU A 152 -8.97 2.78 -0.55
CA LEU A 152 -8.75 4.22 -0.69
C LEU A 152 -9.93 4.91 -1.37
N TYR A 153 -10.13 6.17 -1.01
CA TYR A 153 -10.93 7.13 -1.76
C TYR A 153 -10.02 8.10 -2.50
N VAL A 154 -10.42 8.51 -3.71
CA VAL A 154 -9.67 9.47 -4.55
C VAL A 154 -10.41 10.82 -4.59
N THR A 155 -9.66 11.91 -4.47
CA THR A 155 -10.22 13.27 -4.41
C THR A 155 -10.93 13.68 -5.71
N LYS A 156 -12.06 14.37 -5.59
CA LYS A 156 -12.80 14.95 -6.72
C LYS A 156 -12.19 16.26 -7.24
N GLU A 157 -11.28 16.85 -6.50
CA GLU A 157 -10.80 18.21 -6.76
C GLU A 157 -9.86 18.29 -7.98
N LEU A 158 -9.19 17.18 -8.32
CA LEU A 158 -8.37 17.11 -9.53
C LEU A 158 -9.18 17.30 -10.82
N TYR A 159 -10.51 17.17 -10.78
CA TYR A 159 -11.37 17.23 -11.96
C TYR A 159 -11.79 18.62 -12.40
N LEU A 160 -11.49 19.64 -11.59
CA LEU A 160 -12.02 20.98 -11.81
C LEU A 160 -11.24 21.80 -12.85
N LYS A 161 -10.04 21.37 -13.25
CA LYS A 161 -9.16 22.11 -14.17
C LYS A 161 -8.43 21.17 -15.13
N ASP A 162 -8.41 21.48 -16.42
CA ASP A 162 -7.80 20.61 -17.45
C ASP A 162 -6.29 20.37 -17.24
N HIS A 163 -5.56 21.37 -16.74
CA HIS A 163 -4.13 21.26 -16.40
C HIS A 163 -3.81 20.22 -15.31
N ASN A 164 -4.81 19.79 -14.53
CA ASN A 164 -4.61 18.75 -13.52
C ASN A 164 -4.42 17.36 -14.14
N LYS A 165 -4.89 17.16 -15.38
CA LYS A 165 -4.68 15.91 -16.12
C LYS A 165 -3.19 15.67 -16.38
N GLU A 166 -2.48 16.69 -16.82
CA GLU A 166 -1.04 16.62 -17.10
C GLU A 166 -0.24 16.25 -15.86
N LYS A 167 -0.53 16.89 -14.72
CA LYS A 167 0.11 16.56 -13.43
C LYS A 167 -0.15 15.14 -12.97
N PHE A 168 -1.38 14.65 -13.21
CA PHE A 168 -1.70 13.25 -12.93
C PHE A 168 -0.88 12.29 -13.82
N VAL A 169 -0.78 12.60 -15.13
CA VAL A 169 0.02 11.81 -16.08
C VAL A 169 1.50 11.80 -15.69
N GLU A 170 2.05 12.94 -15.32
CA GLU A 170 3.43 13.06 -14.83
C GLU A 170 3.67 12.18 -13.60
N TRP A 171 2.79 12.27 -12.60
CA TRP A 171 2.88 11.40 -11.42
C TRP A 171 2.75 9.92 -11.79
N TYR A 172 1.81 9.56 -12.65
CA TYR A 172 1.57 8.16 -13.02
C TYR A 172 2.80 7.52 -13.67
N LYS A 173 3.51 8.26 -14.53
CA LYS A 173 4.79 7.81 -15.12
C LYS A 173 5.89 7.57 -14.09
N THR A 174 5.84 8.24 -12.94
CA THR A 174 6.81 7.97 -11.85
C THR A 174 6.57 6.62 -11.19
N LEU A 175 5.37 6.06 -11.29
CA LEU A 175 5.08 4.69 -10.86
C LEU A 175 5.74 3.69 -11.81
N GLU A 176 5.65 3.93 -13.13
CA GLU A 176 6.28 3.09 -14.16
C GLU A 176 7.80 3.08 -14.03
N ALA A 177 8.41 4.23 -13.74
CA ALA A 177 9.86 4.36 -13.57
C ALA A 177 10.40 3.83 -12.23
N ALA A 178 9.53 3.46 -11.28
CA ALA A 178 9.92 2.94 -9.98
C ALA A 178 9.95 1.39 -9.92
N LEU A 179 9.63 0.73 -11.03
CA LEU A 179 9.83 -0.71 -11.28
C LEU A 179 11.22 -0.95 -11.86
#